data_AF-A0A345WKW2-F1
#
_entry.id   AF-A0A345WKW2-F1
#
_cell.length_a   1.000
_cell.length_b   1.000
_cell.length_c   1.000
_cell.angle_alpha   90.00
_cell.angle_beta   90.00
_cell.angle_gamma   90.00
#
_symmetry.space_group_name_H-M   'P 1'
#
loop_
_entity.id
_entity.type
_entity.pdbx_description
1 polymer ?
#
loop_
_entity_poly.entity_id
_entity_poly.type
_entity_poly.pdbx_seq_one_letter_code
_entity_poly.pdbx_strand_id
1 'polypeptide(L)' 'MSRLTSRIAEMAAIFMVGDGLVGLVQPRRHVDLWKDRAFGAEKAVAPFVDRPGRRRLYALAQIAGGLLLASRQRAR' A
#
# COMPACT_ATOMS: atom_id res chain seq x y z
N MET A 1 -6.78 18.61 13.41
CA MET A 1 -7.25 17.20 13.30
C MET A 1 -7.55 16.69 14.69
N SER A 2 -8.60 15.87 14.86
CA SER A 2 -8.80 15.18 16.15
C SER A 2 -7.68 14.17 16.38
N ARG A 3 -7.39 13.79 17.64
CA ARG A 3 -6.38 12.75 17.94
C ARG A 3 -6.70 11.42 17.25
N LEU A 4 -7.98 11.09 17.09
CA LEU A 4 -8.43 9.90 16.36
C LEU A 4 -8.05 10.00 14.88
N THR A 5 -8.27 11.15 14.25
CA THR A 5 -7.91 11.38 12.85
C THR A 5 -6.40 11.25 12.62
N SER A 6 -5.58 11.76 13.53
CA SER A 6 -4.12 11.57 13.47
C SER A 6 -3.72 10.10 13.64
N ARG A 7 -4.33 9.37 14.57
CA ARG A 7 -4.06 7.92 14.70
C ARG A 7 -4.44 7.14 13.44
N ILE A 8 -5.57 7.45 12.83
CA ILE A 8 -6.02 6.80 11.58
C ILE A 8 -5.07 7.14 10.43
N ALA A 9 -4.65 8.39 10.30
CA ALA A 9 -3.69 8.82 9.28
C ALA A 9 -2.32 8.16 9.48
N GLU A 10 -1.86 8.02 10.73
CA GLU A 10 -0.62 7.32 11.07
C GLU A 10 -0.69 5.83 10.71
N MET A 11 -1.78 5.16 11.08
CA MET A 11 -1.99 3.77 10.68
C MET A 11 -2.00 3.62 9.16
N ALA A 12 -2.73 4.49 8.44
CA ALA A 12 -2.77 4.47 6.99
C ALA A 12 -1.37 4.66 6.38
N ALA A 13 -0.56 5.59 6.91
CA ALA A 13 0.80 5.83 6.44
C ALA A 13 1.68 4.57 6.60
N ILE A 14 1.63 3.92 7.78
CA ILE A 14 2.38 2.69 8.05
C ILE A 14 1.94 1.57 7.10
N PHE A 15 0.64 1.37 6.93
CA PHE A 15 0.11 0.36 6.00
C PHE A 15 0.55 0.62 4.56
N MET A 16 0.50 1.87 4.09
CA MET A 16 0.93 2.21 2.73
C MET A 16 2.41 1.95 2.50
N VAL A 17 3.28 2.32 3.45
CA VAL A 17 4.72 2.08 3.34
C VAL A 17 5.03 0.58 3.41
N GLY A 18 4.42 -0.14 4.36
CA GLY A 18 4.61 -1.58 4.54
C GLY A 18 4.14 -2.37 3.31
N ASP A 19 2.93 -2.10 2.82
CA ASP A 19 2.38 -2.74 1.63
C ASP A 19 3.21 -2.43 0.38
N GLY A 20 3.64 -1.17 0.24
CA GLY A 20 4.52 -0.76 -0.84
C GLY A 20 5.87 -1.49 -0.81
N LEU A 21 6.52 -1.61 0.34
CA LEU A 21 7.79 -2.36 0.46
C LEU A 21 7.63 -3.84 0.09
N VAL A 22 6.57 -4.49 0.59
CA VAL A 22 6.28 -5.90 0.25
C VAL A 22 6.00 -6.05 -1.24
N GLY A 23 5.19 -5.16 -1.82
CA GLY A 23 4.87 -5.13 -3.25
C GLY A 23 6.07 -4.81 -4.15
N LEU A 24 7.06 -4.08 -3.65
CA LEU A 24 8.29 -3.75 -4.39
C LEU A 24 9.25 -4.95 -4.43
N VAL A 25 9.49 -5.58 -3.28
CA VAL A 25 10.45 -6.68 -3.11
C VAL A 25 9.88 -7.99 -3.66
N GLN A 26 8.59 -8.25 -3.42
CA GLN A 26 7.94 -9.52 -3.75
C GLN A 26 6.65 -9.34 -4.57
N PRO A 27 6.67 -8.64 -5.72
CA PRO A 27 5.47 -8.26 -6.46
C PRO A 27 4.61 -9.44 -6.91
N ARG A 28 5.23 -10.54 -7.34
CA ARG A 28 4.51 -11.74 -7.82
C ARG A 28 3.82 -12.47 -6.67
N ARG A 29 4.59 -12.93 -5.68
CA ARG A 29 4.07 -13.59 -4.48
C ARG A 29 2.99 -12.76 -3.79
N HIS A 30 3.20 -11.44 -3.69
CA HIS A 30 2.23 -10.55 -3.09
C HIS A 30 0.92 -10.55 -3.87
N VAL A 31 0.93 -10.37 -5.19
CA VAL A 31 -0.30 -10.45 -6.01
C VAL A 31 -0.92 -11.84 -6.00
N ASP A 32 -0.11 -12.89 -6.04
CA ASP A 32 -0.56 -14.29 -6.08
C ASP A 32 -1.35 -14.70 -4.83
N LEU A 33 -1.06 -14.11 -3.67
CA LEU A 33 -1.82 -14.36 -2.44
C LEU A 33 -3.24 -13.80 -2.47
N TRP A 34 -3.48 -12.77 -3.28
CA TRP A 34 -4.73 -12.01 -3.29
C TRP A 34 -5.54 -12.20 -4.58
N LYS A 35 -4.98 -12.87 -5.59
CA LYS A 35 -5.64 -13.04 -6.88
C LYS A 35 -6.74 -14.11 -6.84
N ASP A 36 -6.70 -15.02 -5.86
CA ASP A 36 -7.61 -16.16 -5.74
C ASP A 36 -8.21 -16.24 -4.32
N ARG A 37 -9.54 -16.41 -4.22
CA ARG A 37 -10.29 -16.64 -2.97
C ARG A 37 -10.02 -15.61 -1.88
N ALA A 38 -9.89 -14.35 -2.29
CA ALA A 38 -9.44 -13.25 -1.44
C ALA A 38 -10.59 -12.32 -1.02
N PHE A 39 -11.79 -12.85 -0.80
CA PHE A 39 -12.96 -12.11 -0.32
C PHE A 39 -13.22 -10.78 -1.07
N GLY A 40 -13.03 -10.76 -2.40
CA GLY A 40 -13.24 -9.57 -3.23
C GLY A 40 -11.99 -8.72 -3.49
N ALA A 41 -10.88 -8.98 -2.78
CA ALA A 41 -9.60 -8.34 -3.06
C ALA A 41 -9.03 -8.74 -4.44
N GLU A 42 -9.57 -9.78 -5.09
CA GLU A 42 -9.18 -10.17 -6.44
C GLU A 42 -9.31 -9.00 -7.41
N LYS A 43 -10.37 -8.18 -7.27
CA LYS A 43 -10.60 -7.01 -8.13
C LYS A 43 -9.52 -5.93 -7.95
N ALA A 44 -9.00 -5.79 -6.73
CA ALA A 44 -7.97 -4.81 -6.42
C ALA A 44 -6.60 -5.22 -6.99
N VAL A 45 -6.33 -6.52 -7.06
CA VAL A 45 -5.06 -7.05 -7.58
C VAL A 45 -5.09 -7.49 -9.03
N ALA A 46 -6.27 -7.65 -9.64
CA ALA A 46 -6.46 -7.98 -11.06
C ALA A 46 -5.62 -7.09 -12.01
N PRO A 47 -5.47 -5.76 -11.75
CA PRO A 47 -4.57 -4.94 -12.53
C PRO A 47 -3.09 -5.41 -12.51
N PHE A 48 -2.64 -6.05 -11.45
CA PHE A 48 -1.23 -6.35 -11.25
C PHE A 48 -0.86 -7.80 -11.63
N VAL A 49 -1.86 -8.64 -11.90
CA VAL A 49 -1.67 -10.03 -12.35
C VAL A 49 -0.80 -10.06 -13.60
N ASP A 50 0.23 -10.91 -13.57
CA ASP A 50 1.28 -11.08 -14.58
C ASP A 50 2.06 -9.80 -14.97
N ARG A 51 1.87 -8.71 -14.23
CA ARG A 51 2.51 -7.41 -14.50
C ARG A 51 3.30 -6.91 -13.28
N PRO A 52 4.41 -7.58 -12.91
CA PRO A 52 5.20 -7.22 -11.73
C PRO A 52 5.76 -5.80 -11.79
N GLY A 53 6.09 -5.29 -12.98
CA GLY A 53 6.54 -3.91 -13.16
C GLY A 53 5.47 -2.89 -12.75
N ARG A 54 4.19 -3.15 -13.07
CA ARG A 54 3.06 -2.30 -12.68
C ARG A 54 2.84 -2.30 -11.17
N ARG A 55 2.99 -3.47 -10.52
CA ARG A 55 2.93 -3.56 -9.04
C ARG A 55 4.07 -2.80 -8.37
N ARG A 56 5.30 -2.88 -8.91
CA ARG A 56 6.46 -2.14 -8.39
C ARG A 56 6.28 -0.63 -8.52
N LEU A 57 5.78 -0.15 -9.66
CA LEU A 57 5.48 1.28 -9.83
C LEU A 57 4.40 1.74 -8.84
N TYR A 58 3.34 0.96 -8.68
CA TYR A 58 2.31 1.23 -7.68
C TYR A 58 2.85 1.21 -6.25
N ALA A 59 3.75 0.28 -5.93
CA ALA A 59 4.44 0.22 -4.64
C ALA A 59 5.26 1.48 -4.35
N LEU A 60 6.02 1.98 -5.34
CA LEU A 60 6.75 3.25 -5.18
C LEU A 60 5.80 4.41 -4.91
N ALA A 61 4.66 4.46 -5.61
CA ALA A 61 3.63 5.47 -5.38
C ALA A 61 3.00 5.35 -3.98
N GLN A 62 2.74 4.13 -3.49
CA GLN A 62 2.25 3.89 -2.13
C GLN A 62 3.25 4.34 -1.07
N ILE A 63 4.54 4.00 -1.22
CA ILE A 63 5.60 4.43 -0.29
C ILE A 63 5.67 5.96 -0.26
N ALA A 64 5.74 6.61 -1.44
CA ALA A 64 5.77 8.06 -1.52
C ALA A 64 4.53 8.71 -0.87
N GLY A 65 3.34 8.14 -1.12
CA GLY A 65 2.08 8.61 -0.52
C GLY A 65 2.06 8.45 1.01
N GLY A 66 2.50 7.31 1.53
CA GLY A 66 2.59 7.06 2.97
C GLY A 66 3.59 7.98 3.66
N LEU A 67 4.76 8.20 3.07
CA LEU A 67 5.76 9.14 3.57
C LEU A 67 5.24 10.58 3.54
N LEU A 68 4.53 10.99 2.49
CA LEU A 68 3.91 12.31 2.38
C LEU A 68 2.80 12.51 3.41
N LEU A 69 1.99 11.47 3.66
CA LEU A 69 0.96 11.49 4.69
C LEU A 69 1.60 11.63 6.08
N ALA A 70 2.60 10.81 6.40
CA ALA A 70 3.37 10.91 7.64
C ALA A 70 4.03 12.29 7.82
N SER A 71 4.66 12.83 6.77
CA SER A 71 5.32 14.14 6.86
C SER A 71 4.35 15.28 7.12
N ARG A 72 3.11 15.18 6.63
CA ARG A 72 2.04 16.15 6.87
C ARG A 72 1.42 16.05 8.25
N GLN A 73 1.61 14.93 8.94
CA GLN A 73 1.20 14.76 10.34
C GLN A 73 2.20 15.37 11.34
N ARG A 74 3.27 16.05 10.87
CA ARG A 74 4.25 16.72 11.72
C ARG A 74 3.56 17.45 12.88
N ALA A 75 3.97 17.08 14.08
CA ALA A 75 3.63 17.81 15.29
C ALA A 75 4.02 19.28 15.06
N ARG A 76 3.03 20.17 15.17
CA ARG A 76 3.32 21.54 15.58
C ARG A 76 3.73 21.51 17.04
#